data_AF-A0AAC9A1G2-F1
#
_entry.id   AF-A0AAC9A1G2-F1
#
_cell.length_a   1.000
_cell.length_b   1.000
_cell.length_c   1.000
_cell.angle_alpha   90.00
_cell.angle_beta   90.00
_cell.angle_gamma   90.00
#
_symmetry.space_group_name_H-M   'P 1'
#
loop_
_entity.id
_entity.type
_entity.pdbx_description
1 polymer ?
#
loop_
_entity_poly.entity_id
_entity_poly.type
_entity_poly.pdbx_seq_one_letter_code
_entity_poly.pdbx_strand_id
1 'polypeptide(L)'
;MKTLIVYSTISGNTKAVCERIYGALNTEKEIINIKDIKDLKVDNYDNFIIGFWCDKGTMDKDSIEFLKTLSNKNLYFVGTLGARPESEHWNDVFENAKKLCSENNNFKEGLLIWGRISQEMQDMMKKFPAGHPHGVNPERVARWEAASTHPDENDFKKAEEFFSNLLNN
;
A
#
# COMPACT_ATOMS: atom_id res chain seq x y z
N MET A 1 12.62 18.49 -7.24
CA MET A 1 11.76 17.45 -7.83
C MET A 1 10.49 17.39 -7.02
N LYS A 2 9.33 17.34 -7.68
CA LYS A 2 8.03 17.31 -6.99
C LYS A 2 7.53 15.87 -6.86
N THR A 3 7.08 15.50 -5.66
CA THR A 3 6.59 14.15 -5.35
C THR A 3 5.07 14.13 -5.17
N LEU A 4 4.37 13.21 -5.83
CA LEU A 4 2.97 12.92 -5.54
C LEU A 4 2.86 11.65 -4.71
N ILE A 5 2.20 11.73 -3.56
CA ILE A 5 1.73 10.56 -2.82
C ILE A 5 0.27 10.35 -3.21
N VAL A 6 -0.02 9.22 -3.82
CA VAL A 6 -1.36 8.89 -4.29
C VAL A 6 -1.76 7.57 -3.67
N TYR A 7 -2.91 7.52 -3.02
CA TYR A 7 -3.28 6.33 -2.27
C TYR A 7 -4.73 5.88 -2.46
N SER A 8 -4.93 4.56 -2.38
CA SER A 8 -6.22 3.92 -2.23
C SER A 8 -6.31 3.27 -0.84
N THR A 9 -7.49 3.31 -0.21
CA THR A 9 -7.68 2.66 1.08
C THR A 9 -9.14 2.25 1.29
N ILE A 10 -9.33 1.17 2.06
CA ILE A 10 -10.64 0.73 2.56
C ILE A 10 -10.70 0.89 4.09
N SER A 11 -9.76 0.27 4.81
CA SER A 11 -9.74 0.25 6.28
C SER A 11 -9.04 1.45 6.93
N GLY A 12 -8.44 2.33 6.12
CA GLY A 12 -7.66 3.48 6.58
C GLY A 12 -6.17 3.20 6.85
N ASN A 13 -5.70 1.95 6.77
CA ASN A 13 -4.29 1.60 7.00
C ASN A 13 -3.37 2.36 6.04
N THR A 14 -3.60 2.22 4.73
CA THR A 14 -2.79 2.86 3.69
C THR A 14 -2.80 4.37 3.83
N LYS A 15 -3.97 4.97 4.11
CA LYS A 15 -4.09 6.41 4.35
C LYS A 15 -3.17 6.85 5.49
N ALA A 16 -3.27 6.19 6.64
CA ALA A 16 -2.46 6.53 7.81
C ALA A 16 -0.95 6.46 7.49
N VAL A 17 -0.50 5.40 6.82
CA VAL A 17 0.91 5.25 6.42
C VAL A 17 1.32 6.35 5.43
N CYS A 18 0.52 6.64 4.41
CA CYS A 18 0.80 7.69 3.43
C CYS A 18 0.86 9.08 4.05
N GLU A 19 -0.01 9.39 5.02
CA GLU A 19 0.02 10.67 5.75
C GLU A 19 1.30 10.81 6.60
N ARG A 20 1.79 9.72 7.20
CA ARG A 20 3.07 9.70 7.93
C ARG A 20 4.25 9.95 7.00
N ILE A 21 4.29 9.25 5.85
CA ILE A 21 5.30 9.50 4.81
C ILE A 21 5.25 10.96 4.35
N TYR A 22 4.05 11.50 4.06
CA TYR A 22 3.87 12.89 3.66
C TYR A 22 4.48 13.86 4.69
N GLY A 23 4.24 13.64 5.98
CA GLY A 23 4.80 14.47 7.05
C GLY A 23 6.32 14.43 7.16
N ALA A 24 6.94 13.28 6.87
CA ALA A 24 8.40 13.09 6.98
C ALA A 24 9.20 13.59 5.77
N LEU A 25 8.57 13.71 4.60
CA LEU A 25 9.25 14.25 3.43
C LEU A 25 9.50 15.76 3.58
N ASN A 26 10.66 16.27 3.16
CA ASN A 26 11.02 17.70 3.23
C ASN A 26 11.02 18.39 1.85
N THR A 27 10.74 17.65 0.77
CA THR A 27 10.66 18.17 -0.60
C THR A 27 9.27 18.72 -0.94
N GLU A 28 9.15 19.35 -2.12
CA GLU A 28 7.85 19.74 -2.67
C GLU A 28 7.01 18.49 -2.92
N LYS A 29 5.83 18.44 -2.30
CA LYS A 29 5.02 17.23 -2.23
C LYS A 29 3.53 17.54 -2.15
N GLU A 30 2.74 16.65 -2.74
CA GLU A 30 1.29 16.62 -2.60
C GLU A 30 0.83 15.22 -2.20
N ILE A 31 -0.31 15.13 -1.52
CA ILE A 31 -0.94 13.86 -1.16
C ILE A 31 -2.41 13.88 -1.60
N ILE A 32 -2.85 12.81 -2.27
CA ILE A 32 -4.21 12.70 -2.79
C ILE A 32 -4.74 11.28 -2.64
N ASN A 33 -6.00 11.15 -2.24
CA ASN A 33 -6.72 9.88 -2.37
C ASN A 33 -7.11 9.69 -3.84
N ILE A 34 -6.91 8.50 -4.41
CA ILE A 34 -7.25 8.20 -5.81
C ILE A 34 -8.69 8.58 -6.15
N LYS A 35 -9.62 8.41 -5.20
CA LYS A 35 -11.05 8.73 -5.39
C LYS A 35 -11.35 10.22 -5.53
N ASP A 36 -10.43 11.08 -5.07
CA ASP A 36 -10.58 12.54 -5.11
C ASP A 36 -9.89 13.16 -6.33
N ILE A 37 -9.26 12.35 -7.19
CA ILE A 37 -8.62 12.81 -8.42
C ILE A 37 -9.70 13.28 -9.41
N LYS A 38 -9.59 14.55 -9.85
CA LYS A 38 -10.42 15.13 -10.91
C LYS A 38 -9.58 15.45 -12.15
N ASP A 39 -8.68 16.42 -12.03
CA ASP A 39 -7.85 16.93 -13.14
C ASP A 39 -6.36 16.92 -12.78
N LEU A 40 -5.84 15.75 -12.40
CA LEU A 40 -4.43 15.61 -12.03
C LEU A 40 -3.52 15.73 -13.25
N LYS A 41 -2.65 16.74 -13.25
CA LYS A 41 -1.57 16.89 -14.25
C LYS A 41 -0.35 16.10 -13.80
N VAL A 42 -0.25 14.85 -14.25
CA VAL A 42 0.85 13.93 -13.88
C VAL A 42 2.24 14.45 -14.27
N ASP A 43 2.33 15.34 -15.26
CA ASP A 43 3.59 15.93 -15.69
C ASP A 43 4.14 17.01 -14.75
N ASN A 44 3.35 17.45 -13.76
CA ASN A 44 3.85 18.34 -12.72
C ASN A 44 4.72 17.62 -11.68
N TYR A 45 4.86 16.29 -11.77
CA TYR A 45 5.53 15.46 -10.78
C TYR A 45 6.61 14.60 -11.41
N ASP A 46 7.73 14.50 -10.70
CA ASP A 46 8.86 13.66 -11.07
C ASP A 46 8.76 12.28 -10.41
N ASN A 47 8.30 12.26 -9.16
CA ASN A 47 8.24 11.07 -8.31
C ASN A 47 6.79 10.79 -7.92
N PHE A 48 6.43 9.50 -7.90
CA PHE A 48 5.14 9.05 -7.41
C PHE A 48 5.34 7.96 -6.37
N ILE A 49 4.71 8.12 -5.20
CA ILE A 49 4.58 7.06 -4.20
C ILE A 49 3.15 6.52 -4.30
N ILE A 50 3.03 5.27 -4.76
CA ILE A 50 1.75 4.58 -4.90
C ILE A 50 1.42 3.87 -3.59
N GLY A 51 0.47 4.41 -2.85
CA GLY A 51 -0.10 3.82 -1.65
C GLY A 51 -1.24 2.87 -1.98
N PHE A 52 -1.06 1.57 -1.74
CA PHE A 52 -2.10 0.57 -2.03
C PHE A 52 -2.45 -0.28 -0.80
N TRP A 53 -3.61 -0.95 -0.86
CA TRP A 53 -3.92 -2.07 0.02
C TRP A 53 -3.87 -3.37 -0.78
N CYS A 54 -3.42 -4.46 -0.16
CA CYS A 54 -3.34 -5.73 -0.88
C CYS A 54 -4.73 -6.28 -1.18
N ASP A 55 -5.02 -6.49 -2.47
CA ASP A 55 -6.16 -7.23 -2.96
C ASP A 55 -5.68 -8.47 -3.73
N LYS A 56 -6.13 -9.65 -3.30
CA LYS A 56 -5.87 -10.94 -4.00
C LYS A 56 -4.40 -11.20 -4.36
N GLY A 57 -3.46 -10.77 -3.52
CA GLY A 57 -2.02 -11.01 -3.74
C GLY A 57 -1.33 -9.97 -4.61
N THR A 58 -1.96 -8.81 -4.85
CA THR A 58 -1.34 -7.69 -5.57
C THR A 58 -1.94 -6.36 -5.11
N MET A 59 -1.65 -5.27 -5.84
CA MET A 59 -2.23 -3.95 -5.62
C MET A 59 -3.75 -3.97 -5.83
N ASP A 60 -4.47 -3.10 -5.11
CA ASP A 60 -5.88 -2.89 -5.36
C ASP A 60 -6.15 -2.33 -6.76
N LYS A 61 -7.34 -2.60 -7.27
CA LYS A 61 -7.74 -2.23 -8.64
C LYS A 61 -7.59 -0.73 -8.92
N ASP A 62 -7.94 0.14 -7.98
CA ASP A 62 -7.90 1.59 -8.19
C ASP A 62 -6.46 2.06 -8.38
N SER A 63 -5.52 1.51 -7.59
CA SER A 63 -4.08 1.74 -7.74
C SER A 63 -3.53 1.23 -9.08
N ILE A 64 -3.99 0.05 -9.54
CA ILE A 64 -3.60 -0.51 -10.85
C ILE A 64 -4.11 0.36 -12.01
N GLU A 65 -5.36 0.82 -11.96
CA GLU A 65 -5.89 1.70 -13.00
C GLU A 65 -5.18 3.05 -13.02
N PHE A 66 -4.83 3.60 -11.86
CA PHE A 66 -4.03 4.82 -11.77
C PHE A 66 -2.64 4.64 -12.41
N LEU A 67 -1.95 3.53 -12.14
CA LEU A 67 -0.64 3.23 -12.73
C LEU A 67 -0.64 3.27 -14.26
N LYS A 68 -1.73 2.83 -14.91
CA LYS A 68 -1.86 2.86 -16.39
C LYS A 68 -1.88 4.28 -16.97
N THR A 69 -2.19 5.28 -16.15
CA THR A 69 -2.15 6.69 -16.58
C THR A 69 -0.74 7.27 -16.56
N LEU A 70 0.23 6.55 -15.97
CA LEU A 70 1.61 6.98 -15.84
C LEU A 70 2.49 6.33 -16.91
N SER A 71 3.45 7.12 -17.41
CA SER A 71 4.46 6.66 -18.36
C SER A 71 5.78 7.34 -18.07
N ASN A 72 6.87 6.57 -18.01
CA ASN A 72 8.24 7.04 -17.76
C ASN A 72 8.42 7.84 -16.45
N LYS A 73 7.57 7.64 -15.44
CA LYS A 73 7.71 8.31 -14.14
C LYS A 73 8.58 7.51 -13.17
N ASN A 74 9.19 8.17 -12.19
CA ASN A 74 9.87 7.47 -11.10
C ASN A 74 8.82 6.97 -10.11
N LEU A 75 8.72 5.65 -9.97
CA LEU A 75 7.72 5.03 -9.10
C LEU A 75 8.34 4.42 -7.87
N TYR A 76 7.70 4.69 -6.75
CA TYR A 76 7.86 3.98 -5.51
C TYR A 76 6.49 3.45 -5.08
N PHE A 77 6.45 2.44 -4.21
CA PHE A 77 5.19 2.01 -3.61
C PHE A 77 5.28 1.84 -2.11
N VAL A 78 4.13 2.04 -1.45
CA VAL A 78 3.89 1.56 -0.10
C VAL A 78 2.59 0.75 -0.07
N GLY A 79 2.69 -0.51 0.32
CA GLY A 79 1.53 -1.42 0.37
C GLY A 79 1.18 -1.80 1.81
N THR A 80 -0.10 -1.84 2.15
CA THR A 80 -0.54 -2.42 3.43
C THR A 80 -1.22 -3.78 3.25
N LEU A 81 -0.85 -4.76 4.06
CA LEU A 81 -1.28 -6.15 3.94
C LEU A 81 -1.56 -6.75 5.33
N GLY A 82 -2.57 -7.61 5.44
CA GLY A 82 -2.91 -8.33 6.69
C GLY A 82 -2.25 -9.69 6.87
N ALA A 83 -1.48 -10.16 5.89
CA ALA A 83 -0.60 -11.32 6.04
C ALA A 83 0.67 -10.95 6.82
N ARG A 84 1.29 -11.95 7.45
CA ARG A 84 2.52 -11.74 8.24
C ARG A 84 3.70 -11.37 7.33
N PRO A 85 4.62 -10.50 7.77
CA PRO A 85 5.80 -10.12 7.01
C PRO A 85 6.68 -11.28 6.54
N GLU A 86 6.72 -12.39 7.28
CA GLU A 86 7.57 -13.56 6.99
C GLU A 86 6.91 -14.58 6.05
N SER A 87 5.68 -14.31 5.59
CA SER A 87 4.93 -15.26 4.75
C SER A 87 5.34 -15.20 3.28
N GLU A 88 5.25 -16.32 2.56
CA GLU A 88 5.43 -16.35 1.09
C GLU A 88 4.51 -15.36 0.39
N HIS A 89 3.26 -15.26 0.85
CA HIS A 89 2.28 -14.32 0.31
C HIS A 89 2.73 -12.85 0.39
N TRP A 90 3.50 -12.48 1.43
CA TRP A 90 4.06 -11.13 1.53
C TRP A 90 5.06 -10.85 0.41
N ASN A 91 5.93 -11.82 0.13
CA ASN A 91 6.91 -11.73 -0.96
C ASN A 91 6.22 -11.72 -2.33
N ASP A 92 5.20 -12.55 -2.52
CA ASP A 92 4.42 -12.57 -3.76
C ASP A 92 3.76 -11.21 -4.03
N VAL A 93 3.17 -10.60 -3.01
CA VAL A 93 2.56 -9.26 -3.12
C VAL A 93 3.60 -8.22 -3.52
N PHE A 94 4.79 -8.26 -2.93
CA PHE A 94 5.88 -7.35 -3.27
C PHE A 94 6.30 -7.49 -4.73
N GLU A 95 6.58 -8.72 -5.19
CA GLU A 95 7.05 -8.95 -6.56
C GLU A 95 5.97 -8.62 -7.60
N ASN A 96 4.71 -8.92 -7.31
CA ASN A 96 3.59 -8.53 -8.18
C ASN A 96 3.44 -7.00 -8.28
N ALA A 97 3.52 -6.29 -7.16
CA ALA A 97 3.49 -4.83 -7.13
C ALA A 97 4.67 -4.21 -7.90
N LYS A 98 5.88 -4.73 -7.67
CA LYS A 98 7.09 -4.31 -8.39
C LYS A 98 6.96 -4.50 -9.89
N LYS A 99 6.44 -5.65 -10.34
CA LYS A 99 6.22 -5.92 -11.77
C LYS A 99 5.30 -4.87 -12.37
N LEU A 100 4.15 -4.59 -11.75
CA LEU A 100 3.20 -3.57 -12.21
C LEU A 100 3.83 -2.18 -12.30
N CYS A 101 4.60 -1.77 -11.30
CA CYS A 101 5.32 -0.50 -11.33
C CYS A 101 6.43 -0.44 -12.40
N SER A 102 6.94 -1.58 -12.86
CA SER A 102 8.06 -1.64 -13.81
C SER A 102 7.62 -1.72 -15.28
N GLU A 103 6.34 -2.01 -15.56
CA GLU A 103 5.85 -2.28 -16.92
C GLU A 103 5.99 -1.08 -17.87
N ASN A 104 5.72 0.13 -17.41
CA ASN A 104 5.75 1.35 -18.23
C ASN A 104 6.44 2.54 -17.53
N ASN A 105 7.10 2.27 -16.40
CA ASN A 105 7.65 3.30 -15.53
C ASN A 105 8.99 2.85 -14.93
N ASN A 106 9.67 3.80 -14.30
CA ASN A 106 10.96 3.58 -13.66
C ASN A 106 10.74 3.21 -12.19
N PHE A 107 10.50 1.94 -11.90
CA PHE A 107 10.44 1.47 -10.51
C PHE A 107 11.78 1.75 -9.81
N LYS A 108 11.71 2.39 -8.65
CA LYS A 108 12.85 2.77 -7.82
C LYS A 108 12.96 1.87 -6.61
N GLU A 109 11.96 1.94 -5.73
CA GLU A 109 11.91 1.11 -4.53
C GLU A 109 10.50 0.91 -3.98
N GLY A 110 10.33 -0.07 -3.10
CA GLY A 110 9.02 -0.40 -2.52
C GLY A 110 9.09 -0.82 -1.06
N LEU A 111 8.01 -0.59 -0.32
CA LEU A 111 7.86 -1.02 1.06
C LEU A 111 6.48 -1.64 1.29
N LEU A 112 6.44 -2.74 2.04
CA LEU A 112 5.20 -3.27 2.59
C LEU A 112 5.14 -3.03 4.11
N ILE A 113 3.94 -2.71 4.59
CA ILE A 113 3.62 -2.43 5.98
C ILE A 113 2.51 -3.37 6.43
N TRP A 114 2.65 -3.91 7.65
CA TRP A 114 1.67 -4.82 8.20
C TRP A 114 0.45 -4.02 8.65
N GLY A 115 -0.75 -4.54 8.44
CA GLY A 115 -1.95 -3.80 8.75
C GLY A 115 -3.13 -4.68 9.11
N ARG A 116 -4.00 -4.16 9.97
CA ARG A 116 -5.22 -4.84 10.40
C ARG A 116 -6.12 -5.21 9.22
N ILE A 117 -6.79 -6.35 9.36
CA ILE A 117 -7.85 -6.78 8.45
C ILE A 117 -9.13 -6.04 8.84
N SER A 118 -9.83 -5.44 7.87
CA SER A 118 -11.05 -4.69 8.16
C SER A 118 -12.15 -5.57 8.76
N GLN A 119 -13.00 -4.99 9.59
CA GLN A 119 -14.10 -5.72 10.22
C GLN A 119 -15.06 -6.30 9.17
N GLU A 120 -15.32 -5.54 8.10
CA GLU A 120 -16.17 -5.99 6.99
C GLU A 120 -15.60 -7.22 6.30
N MET A 121 -14.28 -7.29 6.11
CA MET A 121 -13.62 -8.45 5.52
C MET A 121 -13.67 -9.65 6.47
N GLN A 122 -13.47 -9.43 7.77
CA GLN A 122 -13.61 -10.49 8.77
C GLN A 122 -15.05 -11.05 8.78
N ASP A 123 -16.05 -10.19 8.75
CA ASP A 123 -17.46 -10.58 8.77
C ASP A 123 -17.90 -11.25 7.46
N MET A 124 -17.35 -10.82 6.32
CA MET A 124 -17.51 -11.53 5.05
C MET A 124 -16.89 -12.92 5.11
N MET A 125 -15.68 -13.07 5.66
CA MET A 125 -15.02 -14.37 5.76
C MET A 125 -15.75 -15.35 6.70
N LYS A 126 -16.41 -14.85 7.76
CA LYS A 126 -17.25 -15.66 8.67
C LYS A 126 -18.48 -16.28 7.98
N LYS A 127 -18.90 -15.77 6.81
CA LYS A 127 -20.04 -16.31 6.06
C LYS A 127 -19.69 -17.54 5.23
N PHE A 128 -18.40 -17.84 5.03
CA PHE A 128 -18.01 -19.04 4.30
C PHE A 128 -18.22 -20.30 5.15
N PRO A 129 -18.61 -21.43 4.53
CA PRO A 129 -18.79 -22.69 5.23
C PRO A 129 -17.45 -23.25 5.74
N ALA A 130 -17.52 -24.11 6.76
CA ALA A 130 -16.35 -24.82 7.29
C ALA A 130 -15.65 -25.61 6.17
N GLY A 131 -14.31 -25.55 6.13
CA GLY A 131 -13.50 -26.21 5.10
C GLY A 131 -13.31 -25.40 3.80
N HIS A 132 -13.99 -24.25 3.64
CA HIS A 132 -13.71 -23.36 2.51
C HIS A 132 -12.31 -22.74 2.63
N PRO A 133 -11.51 -22.60 1.55
CA PRO A 133 -10.17 -22.03 1.60
C PRO A 133 -10.11 -20.60 2.20
N HIS A 134 -11.18 -19.83 2.03
CA HIS A 134 -11.34 -18.49 2.61
C HIS A 134 -12.18 -18.45 3.89
N GLY A 135 -12.60 -19.61 4.40
CA GLY A 135 -13.31 -19.73 5.66
C GLY A 135 -12.43 -19.39 6.87
N VAL A 136 -13.11 -19.10 7.98
CA VAL A 136 -12.46 -18.82 9.27
C VAL A 136 -11.97 -20.12 9.89
N ASN A 137 -10.71 -20.13 10.30
CA ASN A 137 -10.10 -21.18 11.11
C ASN A 137 -9.27 -20.54 12.24
N PRO A 138 -8.83 -21.31 13.26
CA PRO A 138 -8.11 -20.75 14.40
C PRO A 138 -6.84 -19.98 14.02
N GLU A 139 -6.09 -20.46 13.04
CA GLU A 139 -4.87 -19.80 12.55
C GLU A 139 -5.17 -18.41 11.94
N ARG A 140 -6.25 -18.30 11.17
CA ARG A 140 -6.70 -17.05 10.55
C ARG A 140 -7.12 -16.04 11.62
N VAL A 141 -7.83 -16.47 12.65
CA VAL A 141 -8.21 -15.61 13.78
C VAL A 141 -6.97 -15.10 14.52
N ALA A 142 -6.03 -15.99 14.86
CA ALA A 142 -4.77 -15.59 15.50
C ALA A 142 -3.97 -14.59 14.64
N ARG A 143 -3.99 -14.74 13.32
CA ARG A 143 -3.39 -13.76 12.40
C ARG A 143 -4.10 -12.42 12.44
N TRP A 144 -5.43 -12.40 12.49
CA TRP A 144 -6.19 -11.15 12.59
C TRP A 144 -5.93 -10.41 13.90
N GLU A 145 -5.92 -11.13 15.01
CA GLU A 145 -5.61 -10.59 16.33
C GLU A 145 -4.19 -10.01 16.35
N ALA A 146 -3.21 -10.74 15.82
CA ALA A 146 -1.84 -10.25 15.75
C ALA A 146 -1.69 -8.99 14.87
N ALA A 147 -2.42 -8.92 13.75
CA ALA A 147 -2.40 -7.76 12.87
C ALA A 147 -3.25 -6.57 13.40
N SER A 148 -4.09 -6.77 14.42
CA SER A 148 -5.11 -5.79 14.84
C SER A 148 -4.52 -4.49 15.38
N THR A 149 -3.30 -4.55 15.93
CA THR A 149 -2.55 -3.41 16.45
C THR A 149 -1.71 -2.71 15.38
N HIS A 150 -1.66 -3.25 14.16
CA HIS A 150 -0.87 -2.72 13.06
C HIS A 150 -1.75 -1.95 12.02
N PRO A 151 -1.21 -0.94 11.32
CA PRO A 151 0.13 -0.38 11.49
C PRO A 151 0.30 0.30 12.85
N ASP A 152 1.43 0.05 13.51
CA ASP A 152 1.81 0.67 14.78
C ASP A 152 2.84 1.80 14.58
N GLU A 153 3.34 2.39 15.67
CA GLU A 153 4.32 3.47 15.58
C GLU A 153 5.67 3.02 14.99
N ASN A 154 6.06 1.75 15.13
CA ASN A 154 7.27 1.24 14.50
C ASN A 154 7.07 1.07 13.00
N ASP A 155 5.89 0.60 12.56
CA ASP A 155 5.54 0.56 11.15
C ASP A 155 5.56 1.96 10.51
N PHE A 156 5.02 2.96 11.22
CA PHE A 156 5.05 4.34 10.74
C PHE A 156 6.47 4.89 10.63
N LYS A 157 7.30 4.74 11.67
CA LYS A 157 8.71 5.16 11.62
C LYS A 157 9.48 4.47 10.51
N LYS A 158 9.27 3.16 10.32
CA LYS A 158 9.87 2.42 9.21
C LYS A 158 9.51 3.04 7.85
N ALA A 159 8.24 3.39 7.65
CA ALA A 159 7.80 4.03 6.41
C ALA A 159 8.40 5.44 6.25
N GLU A 160 8.41 6.25 7.31
CA GLU A 160 8.99 7.60 7.31
C GLU A 160 10.48 7.58 6.97
N GLU A 161 11.26 6.77 7.68
CA GLU A 161 12.70 6.63 7.48
C GLU A 161 13.01 6.11 6.08
N PHE A 162 12.27 5.11 5.60
CA PHE A 162 12.46 4.55 4.28
C PHE A 162 12.32 5.62 3.18
N PHE A 163 11.22 6.37 3.18
CA PHE A 163 10.95 7.35 2.13
C PHE A 163 11.75 8.65 2.29
N SER A 164 12.00 9.10 3.51
CA SER A 164 12.86 10.27 3.74
C SER A 164 14.28 10.01 3.26
N ASN A 165 14.87 8.86 3.54
CA ASN A 165 16.20 8.49 3.06
C ASN A 165 16.31 8.46 1.53
N LEU A 166 15.22 8.10 0.84
CA LEU A 166 15.18 8.03 -0.63
C LEU A 166 14.94 9.41 -1.29
N LEU A 167 14.13 10.28 -0.67
CA LEU A 167 13.51 11.41 -1.35
C LEU A 167 13.80 12.80 -0.74
N ASN A 168 14.49 12.88 0.40
CA ASN A 168 14.84 14.17 1.03
C ASN A 168 16.18 14.76 0.56
N ASN A 169 16.84 14.11 -0.42
CA ASN A 169 18.13 14.54 -0.97
C ASN A 169 17.98 15.50 -2.15
#